data_AF-A0A662EX01-F1
#
_entry.id   AF-A0A662EX01-F1
#
_cell.length_a   1.000
_cell.length_b   1.000
_cell.length_c   1.000
_cell.angle_alpha   90.00
_cell.angle_beta   90.00
_cell.angle_gamma   90.00
#
_symmetry.space_group_name_H-M   'P 1'
#
loop_
_entity.id
_entity.type
_entity.pdbx_description
1 polymer ?
#
loop_
_entity_poly.entity_id
_entity_poly.type
_entity_poly.pdbx_seq_one_letter_code
_entity_poly.pdbx_strand_id
1 'polypeptide(L)'
;MPLPARILANYVYLEPGKPKRLVLTNPRIVEYAIRDPKTKMTKTVRALEWDVLEEDGAPTKKTFRVLSEKLAQQLMTLWEHRTGDKICVVITMWGEDLAKDYEVRPC
;
A
#
# COMPACT_ATOMS: atom_id res chain seq x y z
N MET A 1 -4.21 -19.34 21.15
CA MET A 1 -3.88 -18.02 20.59
C MET A 1 -4.23 -18.07 19.10
N PRO A 2 -5.13 -17.24 18.58
CA PRO A 2 -5.39 -17.25 17.15
C PRO A 2 -4.15 -16.72 16.43
N LEU A 3 -3.59 -17.55 15.53
CA LEU A 3 -2.55 -17.13 14.61
C LEU A 3 -3.08 -15.91 13.82
N PRO A 4 -2.33 -14.80 13.69
CA PRO A 4 -2.79 -13.70 12.86
C PRO A 4 -2.97 -14.25 11.44
N ALA A 5 -4.15 -14.06 10.86
CA ALA A 5 -4.55 -14.51 9.54
C ALA A 5 -3.73 -13.82 8.42
N ARG A 6 -2.41 -14.03 8.41
CA ARG A 6 -1.43 -13.43 7.52
C ARG A 6 -1.08 -14.32 6.31
N ILE A 7 -1.64 -15.53 6.22
CA ILE A 7 -1.15 -16.57 5.30
C ILE A 7 -1.96 -16.64 3.98
N LEU A 8 -3.18 -16.09 3.91
CA LEU A 8 -4.05 -16.18 2.72
C LEU A 8 -4.44 -14.83 2.12
N ALA A 9 -3.63 -13.81 2.36
CA ALA A 9 -4.00 -12.47 1.94
C ALA A 9 -3.17 -12.03 0.76
N ASN A 10 -3.82 -11.83 -0.39
CA ASN A 10 -3.22 -11.32 -1.62
C ASN A 10 -2.89 -9.82 -1.53
N TYR A 11 -2.40 -9.36 -0.37
CA TYR A 11 -2.00 -7.99 -0.15
C TYR A 11 -0.51 -7.87 0.20
N VAL A 12 0.10 -6.77 -0.23
CA VAL A 12 1.47 -6.44 0.19
C VAL A 12 1.45 -5.83 1.58
N TYR A 13 2.32 -6.34 2.45
CA TYR A 13 2.54 -5.83 3.80
C TYR A 13 3.92 -5.15 3.87
N LEU A 14 3.94 -3.92 4.38
CA LEU A 14 5.16 -3.16 4.67
C LEU A 14 5.56 -3.43 6.13
N GLU A 15 6.78 -3.94 6.31
CA GLU A 15 7.37 -4.07 7.65
C GLU A 15 8.02 -2.73 8.05
N PRO A 16 7.76 -2.22 9.27
CA PRO A 16 8.43 -1.01 9.75
C PRO A 16 9.96 -1.13 9.68
N GLY A 17 10.63 -0.09 9.20
CA GLY A 17 12.08 0.01 9.10
C GLY A 17 12.72 -0.85 8.00
N LYS A 18 11.94 -1.66 7.26
CA LYS A 18 12.46 -2.46 6.14
C LYS A 18 12.03 -1.84 4.81
N PRO A 19 12.99 -1.48 3.93
CA PRO A 19 12.66 -1.08 2.58
C PRO A 19 12.06 -2.27 1.84
N LYS A 20 10.93 -2.05 1.17
CA LYS A 20 10.29 -3.05 0.31
C LYS A 20 10.22 -2.51 -1.11
N ARG A 21 10.72 -3.29 -2.07
CA ARG A 21 10.71 -2.92 -3.49
C ARG A 21 9.45 -3.47 -4.14
N LEU A 22 8.71 -2.60 -4.83
CA LEU A 22 7.46 -2.94 -5.51
C LEU A 22 7.46 -2.39 -6.93
N VAL A 23 6.99 -3.20 -7.87
CA VAL A 23 6.61 -2.74 -9.21
C VAL A 23 5.09 -2.70 -9.25
N LEU A 24 4.54 -1.49 -9.43
CA LEU A 24 3.12 -1.20 -9.34
C LEU A 24 2.55 -0.80 -10.69
N THR A 25 1.30 -1.19 -10.95
CA THR A 25 0.52 -0.75 -12.11
C THR A 25 -0.95 -0.57 -11.73
N ASN A 26 -1.72 0.03 -12.65
CA ASN A 26 -3.17 0.11 -12.60
C ASN A 26 -3.74 0.67 -11.28
N PRO A 27 -3.46 1.94 -10.93
CA PRO A 27 -4.00 2.54 -9.73
C PRO A 27 -5.51 2.69 -9.84
N ARG A 28 -6.20 2.34 -8.75
CA ARG A 28 -7.64 2.54 -8.62
C ARG A 28 -7.99 3.02 -7.22
N ILE A 29 -8.90 3.98 -7.14
CA ILE A 29 -9.47 4.42 -5.86
C ILE A 29 -10.66 3.52 -5.56
N VAL A 30 -10.62 2.85 -4.41
CA VAL A 30 -11.70 1.96 -3.96
C VAL A 30 -12.22 2.44 -2.62
N GLU A 31 -13.53 2.50 -2.49
CA GLU A 31 -14.19 2.88 -1.25
C GLU A 31 -14.48 1.62 -0.41
N TYR A 32 -14.02 1.61 0.82
CA TYR A 32 -14.24 0.53 1.78
C TYR A 32 -15.11 1.00 2.92
N ALA A 33 -16.17 0.26 3.21
CA ALA A 33 -16.95 0.41 4.42
C ALA A 33 -16.21 -0.31 5.57
N ILE A 34 -15.50 0.45 6.41
CA ILE A 34 -14.87 -0.08 7.62
C ILE A 34 -15.79 0.22 8.81
N ARG A 35 -16.05 -0.80 9.62
CA ARG A 35 -16.78 -0.62 10.87
C ARG A 35 -15.84 -0.09 11.94
N ASP A 36 -16.15 1.09 12.46
CA ASP A 36 -15.39 1.67 13.56
C ASP A 36 -15.59 0.81 14.82
N PRO A 37 -14.51 0.31 15.45
CA PRO A 37 -14.62 -0.58 16.60
C PRO A 37 -15.13 0.11 17.86
N LYS A 38 -15.01 1.45 17.96
CA LYS A 38 -15.43 2.23 19.13
C LYS A 38 -16.88 2.69 19.01
N THR A 39 -17.27 3.22 17.86
CA THR A 39 -18.61 3.81 17.65
C THR A 39 -19.61 2.83 17.04
N LYS A 40 -19.14 1.67 16.57
CA LYS A 40 -19.91 0.66 15.80
C LYS A 40 -20.53 1.18 14.50
N MET A 41 -20.26 2.44 14.14
CA MET A 41 -20.74 3.07 12.91
C MET A 41 -19.86 2.65 11.73
N THR A 42 -20.49 2.47 10.58
CA THR A 42 -19.79 2.19 9.33
C THR A 42 -19.24 3.48 8.77
N LYS A 43 -17.92 3.59 8.68
CA LYS A 43 -17.24 4.71 8.02
C LYS A 43 -16.75 4.26 6.65
N THR A 44 -17.04 5.05 5.63
CA THR A 44 -16.44 4.88 4.31
C THR A 44 -15.04 5.47 4.31
N VAL A 45 -14.04 4.66 3.99
CA VAL A 45 -12.67 5.11 3.76
C VAL A 45 -12.31 4.90 2.31
N ARG A 46 -11.55 5.83 1.74
CA ARG A 46 -11.00 5.70 0.39
C ARG A 46 -9.61 5.12 0.50
N ALA A 47 -9.33 4.08 -0.27
CA ALA A 47 -8.01 3.49 -0.38
C ALA A 47 -7.54 3.54 -1.84
N LEU A 48 -6.26 3.84 -2.02
CA LEU A 48 -5.62 3.69 -3.32
C LEU A 48 -5.10 2.25 -3.43
N GLU A 49 -5.66 1.48 -4.35
CA GLU A 49 -5.19 0.14 -4.68
C GLU A 49 -4.29 0.16 -5.92
N TRP A 50 -3.27 -0.70 -5.88
CA TRP A 50 -2.35 -0.95 -6.97
C TRP A 50 -2.25 -2.44 -7.25
N ASP A 51 -2.13 -2.81 -8.51
CA ASP A 51 -1.73 -4.17 -8.87
C ASP A 51 -0.20 -4.28 -8.79
N VAL A 52 0.29 -5.27 -8.03
CA VAL A 52 1.72 -5.49 -7.80
C VAL A 52 2.19 -6.56 -8.76
N LEU A 53 3.05 -6.17 -9.69
CA LEU A 53 3.66 -7.06 -10.67
C LEU A 53 4.88 -7.77 -10.10
N GLU A 54 5.68 -7.08 -9.29
CA GLU A 54 6.87 -7.62 -8.64
C GLU A 54 6.95 -7.14 -7.19
N GLU A 55 7.32 -8.04 -6.29
CA GLU A 55 7.63 -7.78 -4.88
C GLU A 55 9.05 -8.29 -4.60
N ASP A 56 9.94 -7.39 -4.19
CA ASP A 56 11.34 -7.68 -3.85
C ASP A 56 12.10 -8.44 -4.95
N GLY A 57 11.79 -8.13 -6.21
CA GLY A 57 12.39 -8.74 -7.41
C GLY A 57 11.77 -10.07 -7.84
N ALA A 58 10.74 -10.55 -7.12
CA ALA A 58 9.99 -11.73 -7.51
C ALA A 58 8.65 -11.34 -8.16
N PRO A 59 8.26 -11.91 -9.31
CA PRO A 59 6.98 -11.65 -9.93
C PRO A 59 5.85 -12.15 -9.01
N THR A 60 4.81 -11.34 -8.84
CA THR A 60 3.70 -11.62 -7.93
C THR A 60 2.37 -11.16 -8.54
N LYS A 61 1.28 -11.62 -7.95
CA LYS A 61 -0.09 -11.18 -8.28
C LYS A 61 -0.80 -10.80 -6.99
N LYS A 62 -0.33 -9.72 -6.38
CA LYS A 62 -0.90 -9.16 -5.15
C LYS A 62 -1.45 -7.76 -5.42
N THR A 63 -2.27 -7.28 -4.51
CA THR A 63 -2.78 -5.91 -4.52
C THR A 63 -2.12 -5.14 -3.39
N PHE A 64 -1.57 -3.96 -3.67
CA PHE A 64 -1.06 -3.08 -2.63
C PHE A 64 -2.10 -2.01 -2.33
N ARG A 65 -2.56 -1.98 -1.07
CA ARG A 65 -3.60 -1.06 -0.60
C ARG A 65 -2.97 0.04 0.25
N VAL A 66 -3.21 1.27 -0.14
CA VAL A 66 -2.71 2.45 0.55
C VAL A 66 -3.88 3.21 1.16
N LEU A 67 -3.94 3.21 2.49
CA LEU A 67 -4.92 3.98 3.27
C LEU A 67 -4.39 5.35 3.69
N SER A 68 -3.08 5.56 3.65
CA SER A 68 -2.46 6.84 4.00
C SER A 68 -2.56 7.79 2.81
N GLU A 69 -3.21 8.93 3.00
CA GLU A 69 -3.32 9.96 1.96
C GLU A 69 -1.94 10.48 1.53
N LYS A 70 -1.00 10.66 2.48
CA LYS A 70 0.38 11.09 2.19
C LYS A 70 1.10 10.11 1.25
N LEU A 71 1.07 8.81 1.57
CA LEU A 71 1.69 7.78 0.72
C LEU A 71 0.99 7.68 -0.64
N ALA A 72 -0.34 7.76 -0.65
CA ALA A 72 -1.13 7.72 -1.88
C ALA A 72 -0.76 8.87 -2.82
N GLN A 73 -0.62 10.08 -2.29
CA GLN A 73 -0.22 11.26 -3.05
C GLN A 73 1.19 11.10 -3.64
N GLN A 74 2.17 10.64 -2.84
CA GLN A 74 3.53 10.40 -3.33
C GLN A 74 3.57 9.39 -4.48
N LEU A 75 2.82 8.28 -4.37
CA LEU A 75 2.75 7.27 -5.42
C LEU A 75 2.04 7.76 -6.67
N MET A 76 0.95 8.53 -6.52
CA MET A 76 0.23 9.12 -7.65
C MET A 76 1.11 10.14 -8.39
N THR A 77 1.88 10.97 -7.69
CA THR A 77 2.83 11.88 -8.33
C THR A 77 3.87 11.12 -9.15
N LEU A 78 4.47 10.06 -8.61
CA LEU A 78 5.41 9.21 -9.36
C LEU A 78 4.73 8.54 -10.57
N TRP A 79 3.48 8.13 -10.41
CA TRP A 79 2.68 7.59 -11.49
C TRP A 79 2.45 8.62 -12.59
N GLU A 80 2.01 9.82 -12.28
CA GLU A 80 1.75 10.88 -13.27
C GLU A 80 3.00 11.26 -14.08
N HIS A 81 4.18 11.18 -13.47
CA HIS A 81 5.46 11.47 -14.15
C HIS A 81 6.08 10.28 -14.89
N ARG A 82 5.47 9.10 -14.86
CA ARG A 82 6.04 7.90 -15.48
C ARG A 82 5.96 7.96 -17.01
N THR A 83 6.91 7.30 -17.67
CA THR A 83 6.93 7.17 -19.15
C THR A 83 6.26 5.87 -19.64
N GLY A 84 5.87 4.97 -18.73
CA GLY A 84 5.31 3.65 -19.07
C GLY A 84 3.97 3.32 -18.41
N ASP A 85 3.62 2.04 -18.40
CA ASP A 85 2.42 1.49 -17.75
C ASP A 85 2.68 0.99 -16.32
N LYS A 86 3.91 1.16 -15.82
CA LYS A 86 4.34 0.71 -14.48
C LYS A 86 5.26 1.73 -13.82
N ILE A 87 5.28 1.71 -12.49
CA ILE A 87 6.27 2.41 -11.66
C ILE A 87 7.03 1.40 -10.81
N CYS A 88 8.32 1.64 -10.61
CA CYS A 88 9.12 0.91 -9.63
C CYS A 88 9.38 1.83 -8.44
N VAL A 89 9.06 1.36 -7.24
CA VAL A 89 9.24 2.12 -6.00
C VAL A 89 9.84 1.25 -4.92
N VAL A 90 10.67 1.86 -4.07
CA VAL A 90 11.12 1.31 -2.80
C VAL A 90 10.43 2.11 -1.71
N ILE A 91 9.63 1.43 -0.91
CA ILE A 91 8.85 2.04 0.18
C ILE A 91 9.43 1.57 1.51
N THR A 92 9.81 2.52 2.35
CA THR A 92 10.20 2.26 3.74
C THR A 92 9.21 2.95 4.66
N MET A 93 8.55 2.18 5.52
CA MET A 93 7.63 2.72 6.52
C MET A 93 8.38 2.94 7.84
N TRP A 94 8.26 4.14 8.41
CA TRP A 94 8.86 4.50 9.70
C TRP A 94 7.76 4.79 10.73
N GLY A 95 8.04 4.49 12.01
CA GLY A 95 7.14 4.80 13.13
C GLY A 95 6.06 3.75 13.43
N GLU A 96 5.43 3.90 14.59
CA GLU A 96 4.32 3.07 15.08
C GLU A 96 3.03 3.91 15.19
N ASP A 97 1.88 3.25 15.06
CA ASP A 97 0.53 3.84 15.19
C ASP A 97 0.25 5.09 14.33
N LEU A 98 0.04 6.25 14.97
CA LEU A 98 -0.41 7.52 14.34
C LEU A 98 0.74 8.33 13.76
N ALA A 99 1.99 8.00 14.08
CA ALA A 99 3.19 8.67 13.61
C ALA A 99 3.87 7.89 12.46
N LYS A 100 3.06 7.25 11.59
CA LYS A 100 3.58 6.52 10.44
C LYS A 100 4.06 7.51 9.38
N ASP A 101 5.37 7.51 9.16
CA ASP A 101 5.98 8.18 8.03
C ASP A 101 6.32 7.17 6.92
N TYR A 102 6.38 7.66 5.70
CA TYR A 102 6.65 6.83 4.53
C TYR A 102 7.71 7.52 3.69
N GLU A 103 8.79 6.80 3.47
CA GLU A 103 9.80 7.19 2.51
C GLU A 103 9.58 6.39 1.24
N VAL A 104 9.31 7.09 0.13
CA VAL A 104 9.14 6.48 -1.19
C VAL A 104 10.28 6.96 -2.07
N ARG A 105 11.02 6.02 -2.63
CA ARG A 105 12.10 6.29 -3.60
C ARG A 105 11.78 5.58 -4.91
N PRO A 106 11.92 6.23 -6.07
CA PRO A 106 11.88 5.51 -7.33
C PRO A 106 13.04 4.51 -7.40
N CYS A 107 12.80 3.36 -8.01
CA CYS A 107 13.88 2.65 -8.69
C CYS A 107 14.11 3.35 -10.05
#